data_AF-A0A1G9IS46-F1
#
_entry.id   AF-A0A1G9IS46-F1
#
_cell.length_a   1.000
_cell.length_b   1.000
_cell.length_c   1.000
_cell.angle_alpha   90.00
_cell.angle_beta   90.00
_cell.angle_gamma   90.00
#
_symmetry.space_group_name_H-M   'P 1'
#
loop_
_entity.id
_entity.type
_entity.pdbx_description
1 polymer ?
#
loop_
_entity_poly.entity_id
_entity_poly.type
_entity_poly.pdbx_seq_one_letter_code
_entity_poly.pdbx_strand_id
1 'polypeptide(L)'
;MIFTKGEVIINIGDSDLNKTIKLNRLGINLNGYKSLLDVCYGYVNWTPIDSTSIYNRIKLILMTLGGPLTTLLISISLYIYLINSSLPYVLMLSFNGLFLFSAFEFLITILPIKYSYRPYAGCTSDGYKILQHLKNK
;
A
#
# COMPACT_ATOMS: atom_id res chain seq x y z
N MET A 1 -9.52 -9.94 3.99
CA MET A 1 -10.18 -11.19 3.54
C MET A 1 -11.69 -11.07 3.29
N ILE A 2 -12.41 -10.18 3.97
CA ILE A 2 -13.89 -10.08 3.95
C ILE A 2 -14.47 -9.85 2.53
N PHE A 3 -13.79 -9.06 1.69
CA PHE A 3 -14.29 -8.72 0.34
C PHE A 3 -13.68 -9.55 -0.79
N THR A 4 -12.59 -10.27 -0.53
CA THR A 4 -11.89 -11.11 -1.50
C THR A 4 -12.51 -12.50 -1.57
N LYS A 5 -12.51 -13.13 -2.74
CA LYS A 5 -12.69 -14.59 -2.90
C LYS A 5 -11.31 -15.24 -3.06
N GLY A 6 -11.20 -16.55 -2.85
CA GLY A 6 -9.92 -17.28 -3.02
C GLY A 6 -8.76 -16.79 -2.13
N GLU A 7 -7.54 -17.04 -2.60
CA GLU A 7 -6.30 -16.66 -1.91
C GLU A 7 -5.95 -15.18 -2.14
N VAL A 8 -5.34 -14.58 -1.12
CA VAL A 8 -4.75 -13.24 -1.14
C VAL A 8 -3.26 -13.41 -0.89
N ILE A 9 -2.43 -12.99 -1.83
CA ILE A 9 -0.98 -13.17 -1.78
C ILE A 9 -0.35 -11.79 -1.68
N ILE A 10 0.41 -11.55 -0.62
CA ILE A 10 1.24 -10.36 -0.45
C ILE A 10 2.66 -10.77 -0.83
N ASN A 11 3.27 -10.06 -1.78
CA ASN A 11 4.67 -10.25 -2.15
C ASN A 11 5.47 -9.06 -1.63
N ILE A 12 6.59 -9.32 -0.96
CA ILE A 12 7.48 -8.32 -0.38
C ILE A 12 8.89 -8.57 -0.91
N GLY A 13 9.44 -7.56 -1.58
CA GLY A 13 10.76 -7.61 -2.21
C GLY A 13 10.83 -8.43 -3.50
N ASP A 14 12.05 -8.57 -4.01
CA ASP A 14 12.37 -9.09 -5.35
C ASP A 14 13.69 -9.85 -5.46
N SER A 15 14.19 -10.32 -4.32
CA SER A 15 15.32 -11.21 -4.24
C SER A 15 14.87 -12.68 -4.20
N ASP A 16 15.80 -13.59 -3.91
CA ASP A 16 15.60 -15.03 -4.02
C ASP A 16 15.39 -15.72 -2.66
N LEU A 17 15.03 -14.97 -1.60
CA LEU A 17 14.80 -15.53 -0.24
C LEU A 17 13.66 -16.56 -0.23
N ASN A 18 12.63 -16.35 -1.06
CA ASN A 18 11.52 -17.27 -1.33
C ASN A 18 10.89 -17.90 -0.07
N LYS A 19 10.67 -17.11 0.99
CA LYS A 19 10.02 -17.58 2.24
C LYS A 19 8.53 -17.27 2.20
N THR A 20 7.69 -18.30 2.33
CA THR A 20 6.23 -18.14 2.37
C THR A 20 5.68 -18.42 3.75
N ILE A 21 4.89 -17.49 4.27
CA ILE A 21 4.07 -17.65 5.48
C ILE A 21 2.62 -17.75 5.02
N LYS A 22 1.94 -18.87 5.31
CA LYS A 22 0.53 -19.07 4.96
C LYS A 22 -0.34 -19.05 6.22
N LEU A 23 -1.32 -18.16 6.24
CA LEU A 23 -2.34 -18.03 7.26
C LEU A 23 -3.71 -18.17 6.59
N ASN A 24 -4.22 -19.40 6.53
CA ASN A 24 -5.45 -19.75 5.83
C ASN A 24 -5.41 -19.30 4.34
N ARG A 25 -6.25 -18.32 3.94
CA ARG A 25 -6.30 -17.79 2.57
C ARG A 25 -5.32 -16.64 2.34
N LEU A 26 -4.55 -16.23 3.36
CA LEU A 26 -3.50 -15.22 3.23
C LEU A 26 -2.15 -15.92 3.05
N GLY A 27 -1.48 -15.67 1.92
CA GLY A 27 -0.08 -16.00 1.71
C GLY A 27 0.76 -14.73 1.79
N ILE A 28 1.89 -14.78 2.49
CA ILE A 28 2.88 -13.71 2.52
C ILE A 28 4.18 -14.30 1.98
N ASN A 29 4.60 -13.84 0.81
CA ASN A 29 5.85 -14.20 0.17
C ASN A 29 6.90 -13.13 0.49
N LEU A 30 7.90 -13.52 1.26
CA LEU A 30 9.08 -12.76 1.60
C LEU A 30 10.20 -13.17 0.63
N ASN A 31 10.36 -12.37 -0.43
CA ASN A 31 11.39 -12.57 -1.44
C ASN A 31 12.72 -11.92 -1.01
N GLY A 32 12.67 -10.99 -0.05
CA GLY A 32 13.85 -10.23 0.39
C GLY A 32 14.28 -9.20 -0.65
N TYR A 33 15.37 -8.50 -0.36
CA TYR A 33 15.92 -7.46 -1.24
C TYR A 33 17.34 -7.83 -1.67
N LYS A 34 17.76 -7.40 -2.85
CA LYS A 34 19.11 -7.71 -3.37
C LYS A 34 20.18 -6.83 -2.73
N SER A 35 19.78 -5.64 -2.28
CA SER A 35 20.63 -4.66 -1.63
C SER A 35 19.92 -4.02 -0.43
N LEU A 36 20.70 -3.52 0.53
CA LEU A 36 20.21 -2.63 1.59
C LEU A 36 19.73 -1.27 1.05
N LEU A 37 20.14 -0.93 -0.16
CA LEU A 37 19.74 0.29 -0.87
C LEU A 37 18.52 0.08 -1.76
N ASP A 38 18.03 -1.15 -1.90
CA ASP A 38 16.82 -1.39 -2.67
C ASP A 38 15.63 -0.77 -1.94
N VAL A 39 14.81 -0.05 -2.70
CA VAL A 39 13.59 0.55 -2.17
C VAL A 39 12.68 -0.58 -1.69
N CYS A 40 12.27 -0.57 -0.43
CA CYS A 40 11.29 -1.52 0.07
C CYS A 40 10.00 -1.41 -0.76
N TYR A 41 9.56 -2.52 -1.35
CA TYR A 41 8.34 -2.55 -2.13
C TYR A 41 7.60 -3.85 -1.93
N GLY A 42 6.29 -3.77 -2.11
CA GLY A 42 5.42 -4.92 -2.02
C GLY A 42 4.14 -4.68 -2.79
N TYR A 43 3.52 -5.76 -3.21
CA TYR A 43 2.24 -5.70 -3.89
C TYR A 43 1.38 -6.88 -3.47
N VAL A 44 0.09 -6.67 -3.57
CA VAL A 44 -0.91 -7.66 -3.20
C VAL A 44 -1.64 -8.12 -4.44
N ASN A 45 -1.73 -9.44 -4.57
CA ASN A 45 -2.50 -10.12 -5.59
C ASN A 45 -3.71 -10.78 -4.92
N TRP A 46 -4.88 -10.58 -5.50
CA TRP A 46 -6.11 -11.26 -5.11
C TRP A 46 -6.87 -11.70 -6.36
N THR A 47 -7.75 -12.68 -6.20
CA THR A 47 -8.59 -13.13 -7.33
C THR A 47 -9.42 -11.97 -7.88
N PRO A 48 -9.44 -11.73 -9.20
CA PRO A 48 -10.25 -10.66 -9.79
C PRO A 48 -11.71 -10.74 -9.35
N ILE A 49 -12.26 -9.60 -8.94
CA ILE A 49 -13.68 -9.47 -8.62
C ILE A 49 -14.36 -8.84 -9.84
N ASP A 50 -15.44 -9.46 -10.31
CA ASP A 50 -16.24 -8.91 -11.41
C ASP A 50 -16.81 -7.53 -11.02
N SER A 51 -16.43 -6.49 -11.76
CA SER A 51 -16.86 -5.12 -11.56
C SER A 51 -18.20 -4.78 -12.24
N THR A 52 -18.95 -5.75 -12.77
CA THR A 52 -20.23 -5.47 -13.46
C THR A 52 -21.29 -4.92 -12.51
N SER A 53 -21.34 -5.41 -11.26
CA SER A 53 -22.27 -4.91 -10.24
C SER A 53 -21.70 -3.71 -9.47
N ILE A 54 -22.55 -2.71 -9.20
CA ILE A 54 -22.22 -1.54 -8.35
C ILE A 54 -21.66 -1.94 -6.99
N TYR A 55 -22.20 -3.00 -6.39
CA TYR A 55 -21.75 -3.50 -5.08
C TYR A 55 -20.31 -3.99 -5.13
N ASN A 56 -19.92 -4.68 -6.21
CA ASN A 56 -18.56 -5.15 -6.39
C ASN A 56 -17.59 -4.00 -6.70
N ARG A 57 -18.03 -2.96 -7.41
CA ARG A 57 -17.23 -1.74 -7.62
C ARG A 57 -16.90 -1.05 -6.31
N ILE A 58 -17.88 -0.88 -5.43
CA ILE A 58 -17.67 -0.30 -4.10
C ILE A 58 -16.67 -1.14 -3.30
N LYS A 59 -16.78 -2.48 -3.33
CA LYS A 59 -15.80 -3.35 -2.69
C LYS A 59 -14.38 -3.15 -3.21
N LEU A 60 -14.22 -3.08 -4.53
CA LEU A 60 -12.91 -2.86 -5.17
C LEU A 60 -12.32 -1.51 -4.76
N ILE A 61 -13.14 -0.45 -4.72
CA ILE A 61 -12.72 0.87 -4.25
C ILE A 61 -12.27 0.81 -2.78
N LEU A 62 -13.05 0.18 -1.90
CA LEU A 62 -12.70 0.04 -0.48
C LEU A 62 -11.42 -0.77 -0.28
N MET A 63 -11.23 -1.84 -1.05
CA MET A 63 -9.99 -2.63 -1.00
C MET A 63 -8.78 -1.82 -1.47
N THR A 64 -8.95 -1.02 -2.51
CA THR A 64 -7.88 -0.19 -3.09
C THR A 64 -7.54 1.00 -2.20
N LEU A 65 -8.52 1.57 -1.49
CA LEU A 65 -8.32 2.65 -0.51
C LEU A 65 -7.51 2.23 0.72
N GLY A 66 -7.35 0.92 0.97
CA GLY A 66 -6.66 0.41 2.15
C GLY A 66 -5.25 0.99 2.34
N GLY A 67 -4.47 1.09 1.25
CA GLY A 67 -3.13 1.69 1.28
C GLY A 67 -3.17 3.18 1.66
N PRO A 68 -3.76 4.04 0.82
CA PRO A 68 -3.84 5.48 1.07
C PRO A 68 -4.46 5.84 2.44
N LEU A 69 -5.51 5.13 2.85
CA LEU A 69 -6.16 5.40 4.13
C LEU A 69 -5.25 5.07 5.32
N THR A 70 -4.50 3.97 5.24
CA THR A 70 -3.56 3.57 6.31
C THR A 70 -2.43 4.59 6.44
N THR A 71 -1.83 5.01 5.32
CA THR A 71 -0.75 6.01 5.32
C THR A 71 -1.21 7.38 5.81
N LEU A 72 -2.45 7.77 5.48
CA LEU A 72 -3.04 9.01 5.98
C LEU A 72 -3.27 8.95 7.50
N LEU A 73 -3.83 7.85 8.00
CA LEU A 73 -4.07 7.67 9.44
C LEU A 73 -2.76 7.71 10.23
N ILE A 74 -1.72 7.00 9.75
CA ILE A 74 -0.39 7.02 10.37
C ILE A 74 0.17 8.45 10.38
N SER A 75 0.10 9.16 9.25
CA SER A 75 0.57 10.55 9.15
C SER A 75 -0.14 11.48 10.14
N ILE A 76 -1.46 11.39 10.26
CA ILE A 76 -2.25 12.17 11.23
C ILE A 76 -1.86 11.80 12.67
N SER A 77 -1.73 10.51 12.99
CA SER A 77 -1.31 10.06 14.32
C SER A 77 0.09 10.57 14.69
N LEU A 78 1.04 10.52 13.75
CA LEU A 78 2.40 11.04 13.96
C LEU A 78 2.39 12.56 14.14
N TYR A 79 1.61 13.30 13.34
CA TYR A 79 1.47 14.74 13.48
C TYR A 79 0.93 15.13 14.86
N ILE A 80 -0.17 14.50 15.28
CA ILE A 80 -0.76 14.73 16.61
C ILE A 80 0.25 14.42 17.71
N TYR A 81 1.00 13.32 17.59
CA TYR A 81 2.01 12.96 18.58
C TYR A 81 3.15 13.99 18.66
N LEU A 82 3.67 14.42 17.50
CA LEU A 82 4.77 15.39 17.39
C LEU A 82 4.43 16.77 17.96
N ILE A 83 3.19 17.24 17.83
CA ILE A 83 2.78 18.54 18.39
C ILE A 83 2.52 18.51 19.89
N ASN A 84 2.24 17.33 20.47
CA ASN A 84 1.85 17.18 21.88
C ASN A 84 2.97 16.60 22.77
N SER A 85 4.05 16.09 22.18
CA SER A 85 5.12 15.40 22.91
C SER A 85 6.47 16.06 22.67
N SER A 86 7.25 16.23 23.73
CA SER A 86 8.67 16.58 23.61
C SER A 86 9.50 15.30 23.46
N LEU A 87 10.24 15.21 22.36
CA LEU A 87 11.13 14.09 22.08
C LEU A 87 12.59 14.55 22.13
N PRO A 88 13.52 13.67 22.57
CA PRO A 88 14.93 13.85 22.30
C PRO A 88 15.19 14.09 20.81
N TYR A 89 16.19 14.91 20.49
CA TYR A 89 16.44 15.39 19.12
C TYR A 89 16.47 14.27 18.07
N VAL A 90 17.15 13.15 18.36
CA VAL A 90 17.24 12.00 17.45
C VAL A 90 15.86 11.39 17.17
N LEU A 91 15.05 11.17 18.20
CA LEU A 91 13.71 10.63 18.05
C LEU A 91 12.78 11.61 17.32
N MET A 92 12.90 12.90 17.62
CA MET A 92 12.16 13.95 16.91
C MET A 92 12.48 13.92 15.40
N LEU A 93 13.75 13.80 15.03
CA LEU A 93 14.16 13.72 13.62
C LEU A 93 13.58 12.47 12.94
N SER A 94 13.68 11.30 13.58
CA SER A 94 13.14 10.04 13.04
C SER A 94 11.63 10.11 12.85
N PHE A 95 10.89 10.63 13.84
CA PHE A 95 9.42 10.72 13.76
C PHE A 95 8.96 11.75 12.72
N ASN A 96 9.67 12.87 12.58
CA ASN A 96 9.42 13.81 11.48
C ASN A 96 9.66 13.15 10.11
N GLY A 97 10.74 12.36 9.98
CA GLY A 97 11.00 11.58 8.78
C GLY A 97 9.87 10.60 8.45
N LEU A 98 9.39 9.84 9.43
CA LEU A 98 8.25 8.92 9.28
C LEU A 98 6.96 9.66 8.92
N PHE A 99 6.71 10.83 9.51
CA PHE A 99 5.56 11.67 9.20
C PHE A 99 5.58 12.13 7.74
N LEU A 100 6.71 12.74 7.31
CA LEU A 100 6.88 13.24 5.95
C LEU A 100 6.79 12.09 4.93
N PHE A 101 7.41 10.95 5.23
CA PHE A 101 7.35 9.76 4.38
C PHE A 101 5.92 9.25 4.22
N SER A 102 5.17 9.09 5.33
CA SER A 102 3.78 8.61 5.29
C SER A 102 2.84 9.59 4.58
N ALA A 103 3.04 10.90 4.78
CA ALA A 103 2.28 11.94 4.08
C ALA A 103 2.56 11.91 2.57
N PHE A 104 3.82 11.77 2.18
CA PHE A 104 4.22 11.69 0.79
C PHE A 104 3.71 10.41 0.11
N GLU A 105 3.78 9.26 0.80
CA GLU A 105 3.24 8.00 0.33
C GLU A 105 1.73 8.07 0.10
N PHE A 106 0.99 8.71 1.01
CA PHE A 106 -0.43 9.00 0.80
C PHE A 106 -0.67 9.80 -0.48
N LEU A 107 0.08 10.89 -0.70
CA LEU A 107 -0.08 11.73 -1.89
C LEU A 107 0.19 10.95 -3.19
N ILE A 108 1.27 10.17 -3.24
CA ILE A 108 1.62 9.38 -4.43
C ILE A 108 0.57 8.30 -4.70
N THR A 109 0.05 7.66 -3.65
CA THR A 109 -0.88 6.54 -3.81
C THR A 109 -2.30 7.01 -4.15
N ILE A 110 -2.76 8.14 -3.62
CA ILE A 110 -4.12 8.67 -3.86
C ILE A 110 -4.25 9.45 -5.17
N LEU A 111 -3.17 10.05 -5.68
CA LEU A 111 -3.21 10.76 -6.96
C LEU A 111 -3.24 9.77 -8.12
N PRO A 112 -4.01 10.02 -9.20
CA PRO A 112 -4.14 9.09 -10.32
C PRO A 112 -2.88 9.13 -11.21
N ILE A 113 -1.93 8.25 -10.92
CA ILE A 113 -0.60 8.19 -11.53
C ILE A 113 -0.39 6.81 -12.17
N LYS A 114 0.28 6.77 -13.32
CA LYS A 114 0.85 5.54 -13.89
C LYS A 114 2.36 5.60 -13.69
N TYR A 115 2.92 4.60 -13.03
CA TYR A 115 4.34 4.59 -12.70
C TYR A 115 5.17 4.21 -13.94
N SER A 116 6.20 5.00 -14.23
CA SER A 116 7.13 4.76 -15.35
C SER A 116 8.47 4.20 -14.89
N TYR A 117 8.76 4.24 -13.60
CA TYR A 117 10.06 3.85 -13.03
C TYR A 117 9.95 2.60 -12.15
N ARG A 118 11.03 1.81 -12.08
CA ARG A 118 11.11 0.62 -11.21
C ARG A 118 10.96 1.03 -9.74
N PRO A 119 10.43 0.15 -8.87
CA PRO A 119 9.97 -1.23 -9.13
C PRO A 119 8.54 -1.32 -9.69
N TYR A 120 7.79 -0.21 -9.71
CA TYR A 120 6.37 -0.21 -10.09
C TYR A 120 6.11 0.10 -11.57
N ALA A 121 7.12 0.07 -12.44
CA ALA A 121 6.99 0.42 -13.85
C ALA A 121 5.86 -0.37 -14.53
N GLY A 122 4.89 0.34 -15.13
CA GLY A 122 3.72 -0.26 -15.76
C GLY A 122 2.52 -0.44 -14.83
N CYS A 123 2.70 -0.35 -13.50
CA CYS A 123 1.61 -0.35 -12.53
C CYS A 123 0.93 1.03 -12.43
N THR A 124 -0.29 1.02 -11.88
CA THR A 124 -1.09 2.22 -11.63
C THR A 124 -1.22 2.45 -10.13
N SER A 125 -1.30 3.71 -9.72
CA SER A 125 -1.58 4.08 -8.33
C SER A 125 -2.99 3.67 -7.92
N ASP A 126 -3.24 3.67 -6.62
CA ASP A 126 -4.54 3.32 -6.06
C ASP A 126 -5.60 4.35 -6.46
N GLY A 127 -5.26 5.63 -6.47
CA GLY A 127 -6.09 6.71 -7.01
C GLY A 127 -6.51 6.48 -8.46
N TYR A 128 -5.59 6.00 -9.29
CA TYR A 128 -5.88 5.69 -10.69
C TYR A 128 -6.88 4.54 -10.82
N LYS A 129 -6.67 3.46 -10.08
CA LYS A 129 -7.59 2.29 -10.05
C LYS A 129 -8.98 2.69 -9.53
N ILE A 130 -9.06 3.49 -8.47
CA ILE A 130 -10.34 4.01 -7.96
C ILE A 130 -11.07 4.79 -9.04
N LEU A 131 -10.37 5.67 -9.75
CA LEU A 131 -10.95 6.44 -10.85
C LEU A 131 -11.46 5.53 -11.98
N GLN A 132 -10.76 4.45 -12.31
CA GLN A 132 -11.22 3.47 -13.28
C GLN A 132 -12.52 2.78 -12.84
N HIS A 133 -12.61 2.36 -11.57
CA HIS A 133 -13.82 1.74 -11.04
C HIS A 133 -15.02 2.70 -10.98
N LEU A 134 -14.78 4.00 -10.81
CA LEU A 134 -15.81 5.03 -10.87
C LEU A 134 -16.25 5.36 -12.30
N LYS A 135 -15.33 5.33 -13.27
CA LYS A 135 -15.61 5.68 -14.67
C LYS A 135 -16.23 4.55 -15.49
N ASN A 136 -15.90 3.30 -15.20
CA ASN A 136 -16.50 2.16 -15.87
C ASN A 136 -17.99 2.11 -15.50
N LYS A 137 -18.86 2.48 -16.45
CA LYS A 137 -20.33 2.35 -16.35
C LYS A 137 -20.74 0.91 -16.53
#